data_AF-A0A356QHS1-F1
#
_entry.id   AF-A0A356QHS1-F1
#
_cell.length_a   1.000
_cell.length_b   1.000
_cell.length_c   1.000
_cell.angle_alpha   90.00
_cell.angle_beta   90.00
_cell.angle_gamma   90.00
#
_symmetry.space_group_name_H-M   'P 1'
#
loop_
_entity.id
_entity.type
_entity.pdbx_description
1 polymer ?
#
loop_
_entity_poly.entity_id
_entity_poly.type
_entity_poly.pdbx_seq_one_letter_code
_entity_poly.pdbx_strand_id
1 'polypeptide(L)'
;LPLNMDGTESLMSTRARKFGNRLHGRYGKPCEMVDERGSTQEAKRIAHTAGHRGNYREESVDGIAAVLILEGWFAHQEGLPGGRSAY
;
A
#
# COMPACT_ATOMS: atom_id res chain seq x y z
N LEU A 1 -0.11 5.05 3.29
CA LEU A 1 0.36 6.39 2.95
C LEU A 1 1.58 6.22 2.08
N PRO A 2 1.48 6.66 0.83
CA PRO A 2 2.59 6.66 -0.10
C PRO A 2 3.56 7.78 0.29
N LEU A 3 4.50 7.47 1.17
CA LEU A 3 5.58 8.35 1.60
C LEU A 3 6.74 8.29 0.60
N ASN A 4 7.55 9.35 0.58
CA ASN A 4 8.84 9.32 -0.10
C ASN A 4 9.81 8.38 0.65
N MET A 5 10.93 8.02 0.02
CA MET A 5 11.89 7.07 0.60
C MET A 5 12.50 7.57 1.92
N ASP A 6 12.65 8.89 2.08
CA ASP A 6 13.11 9.56 3.30
C ASP A 6 12.01 9.71 4.38
N GLY A 7 10.81 9.19 4.14
CA GLY A 7 9.66 9.28 5.06
C GLY A 7 8.87 10.58 4.97
N THR A 8 9.26 11.52 4.11
CA THR A 8 8.50 12.76 3.90
C THR A 8 7.19 12.52 3.13
N GLU A 9 6.22 13.42 3.29
CA GLU A 9 4.95 13.31 2.57
C GLU A 9 5.12 13.58 1.07
N SER A 10 4.44 12.78 0.25
CA SER A 10 4.29 13.04 -1.19
C SER A 10 2.97 13.74 -1.50
N LEU A 11 2.82 14.30 -2.71
CA LEU A 11 1.51 14.78 -3.19
C LEU A 11 0.43 13.69 -3.14
N MET A 12 0.82 12.42 -3.30
CA MET A 12 -0.10 11.30 -3.21
C MET A 12 -0.48 11.00 -1.75
N SER A 13 0.40 11.27 -0.78
CA SER A 13 0.05 11.17 0.65
C SER A 13 -1.14 12.07 1.00
N THR A 14 -1.12 13.32 0.52
CA THR A 14 -2.22 14.26 0.72
C THR A 14 -3.53 13.76 0.11
N ARG A 15 -3.47 13.16 -1.09
CA ARG A 15 -4.65 12.58 -1.77
C ARG A 15 -5.20 11.37 -1.01
N ALA A 16 -4.31 10.50 -0.52
CA ALA A 16 -4.67 9.33 0.28
C ALA A 16 -5.34 9.74 1.60
N ARG A 17 -4.82 10.77 2.31
CA ARG A 17 -5.48 11.32 3.51
C ARG A 17 -6.88 11.84 3.21
N LYS A 18 -7.04 12.64 2.15
CA LYS A 18 -8.35 13.14 1.72
C LYS A 18 -9.32 12.01 1.37
N PHE A 19 -8.83 10.92 0.78
CA PHE A 19 -9.65 9.74 0.51
C PHE A 19 -10.10 9.04 1.80
N GLY A 20 -9.19 8.81 2.75
CA GLY A 20 -9.52 8.26 4.07
C GLY A 20 -10.56 9.11 4.81
N ASN A 21 -10.40 10.44 4.81
CA ASN A 21 -11.38 11.33 5.43
C ASN A 21 -12.77 11.24 4.78
N ARG A 22 -12.84 11.06 3.46
CA ARG A 22 -14.12 10.84 2.74
C ARG A 22 -14.74 9.49 3.09
N LEU A 23 -13.95 8.44 3.23
CA LEU A 23 -14.43 7.13 3.67
C LEU A 23 -14.99 7.21 5.09
N HIS A 24 -14.25 7.84 6.00
CA HIS A 24 -14.69 8.06 7.37
C HIS A 24 -16.01 8.86 7.41
N GLY A 25 -16.07 9.99 6.71
CA GLY A 25 -17.28 10.83 6.67
C GLY A 25 -18.49 10.13 6.05
N ARG A 26 -18.28 9.22 5.09
CA ARG A 26 -19.36 8.47 4.43
C ARG A 26 -19.87 7.28 5.24
N TYR A 27 -18.99 6.56 5.93
CA TYR A 27 -19.31 5.27 6.55
C TYR A 27 -19.21 5.26 8.08
N GLY A 28 -18.69 6.32 8.70
CA GLY A 28 -18.51 6.43 10.15
C GLY A 28 -17.50 5.42 10.72
N LYS A 29 -16.66 4.80 9.87
CA LYS A 29 -15.67 3.81 10.30
C LYS A 29 -14.30 4.46 10.47
N PRO A 30 -13.50 4.03 11.47
CA PRO A 30 -12.10 4.45 11.56
C PRO A 30 -11.35 4.17 10.26
N CYS A 31 -10.52 5.10 9.83
CA CYS A 31 -9.61 4.90 8.70
C CYS A 31 -8.17 5.02 9.20
N GLU A 32 -7.49 3.88 9.25
CA GLU A 32 -6.08 3.83 9.61
C GLU A 32 -5.19 4.10 8.41
N MET A 33 -4.09 4.81 8.65
CA MET A 33 -3.09 5.14 7.66
C MET A 33 -1.85 4.28 7.90
N VAL A 34 -1.55 3.40 6.94
CA VAL A 34 -0.43 2.45 7.05
C VAL A 34 0.70 2.86 6.13
N ASP A 35 1.96 2.79 6.55
CA ASP A 35 3.09 3.05 5.66
C ASP A 35 3.10 2.04 4.48
N GLU A 36 3.11 2.55 3.25
CA GLU A 36 3.00 1.76 2.03
C GLU A 36 4.33 1.62 1.27
N ARG A 37 5.44 2.20 1.77
CA ARG A 37 6.72 2.17 1.05
C ARG A 37 7.09 0.77 0.55
N GLY A 38 7.45 0.70 -0.73
CA GLY A 38 7.86 -0.53 -1.42
C GLY A 38 6.73 -1.43 -1.94
N SER A 39 5.46 -1.22 -1.57
CA SER A 39 4.34 -2.09 -1.99
C SER A 39 4.22 -2.21 -3.51
N THR A 40 4.35 -1.10 -4.25
CA THR A 40 4.23 -1.08 -5.71
C THR A 40 5.38 -1.82 -6.38
N GLN A 41 6.60 -1.70 -5.86
CA GLN A 41 7.77 -2.41 -6.39
C GLN A 41 7.59 -3.91 -6.20
N GLU A 42 7.17 -4.31 -5.00
CA GLU A 42 6.95 -5.71 -4.66
C GLU A 42 5.77 -6.32 -5.42
N ALA A 43 4.66 -5.59 -5.55
CA ALA A 43 3.50 -6.01 -6.33
C ALA A 43 3.86 -6.25 -7.80
N LYS A 44 4.67 -5.36 -8.40
CA LYS A 44 5.19 -5.55 -9.76
C LYS A 44 6.12 -6.76 -9.86
N ARG A 45 6.96 -7.01 -8.86
CA ARG A 45 7.84 -8.19 -8.81
C ARG A 45 7.02 -9.48 -8.76
N ILE A 46 6.02 -9.56 -7.88
CA ILE A 46 5.10 -10.70 -7.76
C ILE A 46 4.38 -10.93 -9.09
N ALA A 47 3.78 -9.90 -9.67
CA ALA A 47 3.08 -10.00 -10.95
C ALA A 47 4.02 -10.48 -12.08
N HIS A 48 5.21 -9.90 -12.17
CA HIS A 48 6.19 -10.27 -13.18
C HIS A 48 6.62 -11.74 -13.04
N THR A 49 6.89 -12.22 -11.81
CA THR A 49 7.18 -13.63 -11.55
C THR A 49 6.01 -14.55 -11.91
N ALA A 50 4.77 -14.07 -11.79
CA ALA A 50 3.56 -14.77 -12.22
C ALA A 50 3.31 -14.73 -13.75
N GLY A 51 4.22 -14.12 -14.53
CA GLY A 51 4.15 -14.06 -15.99
C GLY A 51 3.58 -12.77 -16.57
N HIS A 52 3.29 -11.76 -15.74
CA HIS A 52 2.83 -10.46 -16.19
C HIS A 52 3.90 -9.74 -17.03
N ARG A 53 3.51 -9.24 -18.21
CA ARG A 53 4.44 -8.71 -19.23
C ARG A 53 4.62 -7.19 -19.24
N GLY A 54 4.13 -6.52 -18.19
CA GLY A 54 4.34 -5.08 -18.00
C GLY A 54 3.22 -4.18 -18.54
N ASN A 55 2.11 -4.75 -19.01
CA ASN A 55 0.92 -3.98 -19.40
C ASN A 55 0.08 -3.57 -18.18
N TYR A 56 0.69 -2.82 -17.25
CA TYR A 56 0.08 -2.43 -15.97
C TYR A 56 -1.14 -1.50 -16.10
N ARG A 57 -1.42 -1.00 -17.30
CA ARG A 57 -2.58 -0.15 -17.57
C ARG A 57 -3.86 -0.98 -17.73
N GLU A 58 -3.73 -2.17 -18.29
CA GLU A 58 -4.84 -3.11 -18.51
C GLU A 58 -4.86 -4.18 -17.41
N GLU A 59 -3.68 -4.59 -16.94
CA GLU A 59 -3.48 -5.58 -15.88
C GLU A 59 -2.84 -4.91 -14.65
N SER A 60 -3.65 -4.16 -13.89
CA SER A 60 -3.15 -3.44 -12.72
C SER A 60 -2.65 -4.40 -11.62
N VAL A 61 -1.60 -3.99 -10.91
CA VAL A 61 -1.07 -4.67 -9.71
C VAL A 61 -1.63 -4.09 -8.40
N ASP A 62 -2.57 -3.16 -8.47
CA ASP A 62 -3.13 -2.48 -7.28
C ASP A 62 -3.77 -3.46 -6.31
N GLY A 63 -4.38 -4.54 -6.82
CA GLY A 63 -4.93 -5.61 -5.98
C GLY A 63 -3.86 -6.32 -5.15
N ILE A 64 -2.70 -6.62 -5.76
CA ILE A 64 -1.56 -7.22 -5.05
C ILE A 64 -1.01 -6.21 -4.04
N ALA A 65 -0.86 -4.94 -4.41
CA ALA A 65 -0.42 -3.90 -3.48
C ALA A 65 -1.36 -3.78 -2.27
N ALA A 66 -2.68 -3.83 -2.49
CA ALA A 66 -3.66 -3.79 -1.40
C ALA A 66 -3.53 -4.97 -0.43
N VAL A 67 -3.30 -6.18 -0.94
CA VAL A 67 -3.01 -7.37 -0.11
C VAL A 67 -1.77 -7.15 0.74
N LEU A 68 -0.66 -6.71 0.13
CA LEU A 68 0.61 -6.46 0.84
C LEU A 68 0.50 -5.36 1.90
N ILE A 69 -0.38 -4.38 1.73
CA ILE A 69 -0.67 -3.36 2.76
C ILE A 69 -1.42 -3.97 3.93
N LEU A 70 -2.44 -4.76 3.64
CA LEU A 70 -3.27 -5.38 4.66
C LEU A 70 -2.49 -6.41 5.48
N GLU A 71 -1.70 -7.26 4.84
CA GLU A 71 -0.81 -8.22 5.50
C GLU A 71 0.21 -7.51 6.39
N GLY A 72 0.84 -6.44 5.88
CA GLY A 72 1.78 -5.64 6.67
C GLY A 72 1.14 -5.00 7.89
N TRP A 73 -0.11 -4.54 7.77
CA TRP A 73 -0.86 -4.01 8.90
C TRP A 73 -1.18 -5.08 9.94
N PHE A 74 -1.69 -6.25 9.55
CA PHE A 74 -1.95 -7.36 10.48
C PHE A 74 -0.68 -7.81 11.20
N ALA A 75 0.42 -7.98 10.48
CA ALA A 75 1.70 -8.36 11.08
C ALA A 75 2.17 -7.35 12.14
N HIS A 76 2.05 -6.05 11.85
CA HIS A 76 2.38 -5.00 12.82
C HIS A 76 1.49 -5.04 14.07
N GLN A 77 0.17 -5.29 13.91
CA GLN A 77 -0.75 -5.41 15.05
C GLN A 77 -0.42 -6.61 15.94
N GLU A 78 0.07 -7.71 15.36
CA GLU A 78 0.44 -8.93 16.08
C GLU A 78 1.86 -8.91 16.64
N GLY A 79 2.62 -7.83 16.43
CA GLY A 79 4.02 -7.72 16.85
C GLY A 79 4.97 -8.63 16.05
N LEU A 80 4.50 -9.15 14.91
CA LEU A 80 5.33 -9.92 13.99
C LEU A 80 6.24 -8.96 13.22
N PRO A 81 7.44 -9.42 12.81
CA PRO A 81 8.21 -8.67 11.84
C PRO A 81 7.32 -8.49 10.61
N GLY A 82 6.93 -7.23 10.33
CA GLY A 82 6.17 -6.91 9.14
C GLY A 82 6.95 -7.48 7.96
N GLY A 83 6.35 -8.40 7.19
CA GLY A 83 7.04 -9.20 6.15
C GLY A 83 7.71 -8.39 5.03
N ARG A 84 7.73 -7.07 5.15
CA ARG A 84 8.54 -6.15 4.37
C ARG A 84 9.94 -6.14 4.96
N SER A 85 10.77 -7.04 4.44
CA SER A 85 12.22 -6.98 4.60
C SER A 85 12.68 -5.53 4.50
N ALA A 86 13.37 -5.10 5.55
CA ALA A 86 13.91 -3.76 5.72
C ALA A 86 14.47 -3.21 4.39
N TYR A 87 14.02 -2.01 4.04
CA TYR A 87 14.80 -1.11 3.19
C TYR A 87 15.70 -0.28 4.09
#